data_AF-A0A937W4L1-F1
#
_entry.id   AF-A0A937W4L1-F1
#
_cell.length_a   1.000
_cell.length_b   1.000
_cell.length_c   1.000
_cell.angle_alpha   90.00
_cell.angle_beta   90.00
_cell.angle_gamma   90.00
#
_symmetry.space_group_name_H-M   'P 1'
#
loop_
_entity.id
_entity.type
_entity.pdbx_description
1 polymer ?
#
loop_
_entity_poly.entity_id
_entity_poly.type
_entity_poly.pdbx_seq_one_letter_code
_entity_poly.pdbx_strand_id
1 'polypeptide(L)'
;MPFHDVPAKVDDFPTQELQVLQFWQEVKAFETLRTLRQGQPRWSFLDGPVTANNPLGVHHGWGRTYKDVLNRYWSMRGRALRYQNGFDCQGLWVEVEVEKSLGFRSKKDIEDYGLDRFVRKCKERVLRYAAVQTEQSMRLGYWMDWDDPERLRTLAETLVETPAQPLTIAGPQGPVTDTVEQLVGRLGMPELGGSYFTFSNENNYMIWSFLKKCWQRGWLYRGADVMPWCWRCATGISQHEIVTDGYQDLTHSGVTLRFPLRGRTREALLVWTTTP
;
A
#
# COMPACT_ATOMS: atom_id res chain seq x y z
N MET A 1 3.44 -27.81 -40.37
CA MET A 1 2.81 -26.49 -40.63
C MET A 1 3.90 -25.56 -41.12
N PRO A 2 3.72 -24.83 -42.23
CA PRO A 2 4.66 -23.77 -42.61
C PRO A 2 4.70 -22.71 -41.50
N PHE A 3 5.88 -22.15 -41.25
CA PHE A 3 6.03 -21.03 -40.32
C PHE A 3 5.27 -19.81 -40.86
N HIS A 4 4.74 -18.98 -39.96
CA HIS A 4 4.19 -17.68 -40.34
C HIS A 4 5.33 -16.77 -40.81
N ASP A 5 5.09 -15.97 -41.84
CA ASP A 5 6.03 -14.94 -42.28
C ASP A 5 6.22 -13.91 -41.16
N VAL A 6 7.48 -13.63 -40.82
CA VAL A 6 7.87 -12.63 -39.81
C VAL A 6 8.46 -11.42 -40.53
N PRO A 7 7.85 -10.22 -40.41
CA PRO A 7 8.37 -9.04 -41.06
C PRO A 7 9.72 -8.62 -40.45
N ALA A 8 10.61 -8.08 -41.29
CA ALA A 8 11.95 -7.64 -40.87
C ALA A 8 11.93 -6.42 -39.92
N LYS A 9 10.80 -5.70 -39.86
CA LYS A 9 10.55 -4.60 -38.93
C LYS A 9 9.25 -4.85 -38.20
N VAL A 10 9.26 -4.58 -36.89
CA VAL A 10 8.06 -4.51 -36.08
C VAL A 10 7.70 -3.04 -35.92
N ASP A 11 6.59 -2.64 -36.54
CA ASP A 11 6.17 -1.24 -36.54
C ASP A 11 5.31 -0.87 -35.32
N ASP A 12 4.76 -1.86 -34.61
CA ASP A 12 3.83 -1.66 -33.48
C ASP A 12 4.01 -2.70 -32.36
N PHE A 13 4.99 -2.45 -31.47
CA PHE A 13 5.18 -3.26 -30.26
C PHE A 13 3.99 -3.21 -29.29
N PRO A 14 3.35 -2.04 -29.01
CA PRO A 14 2.19 -1.99 -28.13
C PRO A 14 1.06 -2.94 -28.53
N THR A 15 0.73 -3.03 -29.82
CA THR A 15 -0.30 -3.98 -30.30
C THR A 15 0.15 -5.43 -30.15
N GLN A 16 1.42 -5.74 -30.44
CA GLN A 16 1.95 -7.09 -30.22
C GLN A 16 1.93 -7.50 -28.75
N GLU A 17 2.28 -6.60 -27.83
CA GLU A 17 2.18 -6.86 -26.39
C GLU A 17 0.74 -7.18 -25.97
N LEU A 18 -0.25 -6.42 -26.46
CA LEU A 18 -1.66 -6.69 -26.18
C LEU A 18 -2.10 -8.05 -26.72
N GLN A 19 -1.66 -8.43 -27.92
CA GLN A 19 -1.91 -9.76 -28.48
C GLN A 19 -1.28 -10.87 -27.63
N VAL A 20 -0.07 -10.66 -27.12
CA VAL A 20 0.60 -11.62 -26.22
C VAL A 20 -0.11 -11.73 -24.88
N LEU A 21 -0.55 -10.62 -24.30
CA LEU A 21 -1.35 -10.62 -23.07
C LEU A 21 -2.67 -11.38 -23.26
N GLN A 22 -3.36 -11.15 -24.38
CA GLN A 22 -4.57 -11.89 -24.74
C GLN A 22 -4.28 -13.39 -24.88
N PHE A 23 -3.23 -13.75 -25.61
CA PHE A 23 -2.81 -15.14 -25.76
C PHE A 23 -2.54 -15.81 -24.41
N TRP A 24 -1.85 -15.15 -23.48
CA TRP A 24 -1.59 -15.68 -22.14
C TRP A 24 -2.87 -15.93 -21.34
N GLN A 25 -3.89 -15.08 -21.50
CA GLN A 25 -5.20 -15.26 -20.88
C GLN A 25 -5.95 -16.47 -21.48
N GLU A 26 -6.00 -16.56 -22.81
CA GLU A 26 -6.68 -17.65 -23.53
C GLU A 26 -6.14 -19.03 -23.15
N VAL A 27 -4.81 -19.17 -23.06
CA VAL A 27 -4.16 -20.44 -22.70
C VAL A 27 -3.98 -20.64 -21.20
N LYS A 28 -4.45 -19.70 -20.35
CA LYS A 28 -4.25 -19.71 -18.89
C LYS A 28 -2.79 -19.96 -18.53
N ALA A 29 -1.88 -19.20 -19.14
CA ALA A 29 -0.44 -19.44 -19.10
C ALA A 29 0.11 -19.41 -17.67
N PHE A 30 -0.36 -18.46 -16.86
CA PHE A 30 0.11 -18.27 -15.50
C PHE A 30 -0.40 -19.38 -14.56
N GLU A 31 -1.67 -19.77 -14.66
CA GLU A 31 -2.24 -20.88 -13.93
C GLU A 31 -1.54 -22.18 -14.28
N THR A 32 -1.29 -22.40 -15.58
CA THR A 32 -0.54 -23.55 -16.07
C THR A 32 0.87 -23.60 -15.47
N LEU A 33 1.57 -22.46 -15.43
CA LEU A 33 2.88 -22.36 -14.76
C LEU A 33 2.79 -22.76 -13.28
N ARG A 34 1.80 -22.23 -12.55
CA ARG A 34 1.60 -22.54 -11.12
C ARG A 34 1.35 -24.02 -10.91
N THR A 35 0.51 -24.65 -11.74
CA THR A 35 0.24 -26.09 -11.68
C THR A 35 1.49 -26.92 -11.97
N LEU A 36 2.28 -26.56 -13.01
CA LEU A 36 3.55 -27.23 -13.34
C LEU A 36 4.60 -27.17 -12.24
N ARG A 37 4.49 -26.21 -11.31
CA ARG A 37 5.42 -26.02 -10.19
C ARG A 37 4.88 -26.47 -8.86
N GLN A 38 3.63 -26.95 -8.80
CA GLN A 38 3.07 -27.47 -7.56
C GLN A 38 3.88 -28.68 -7.04
N GLY A 39 4.18 -28.69 -5.74
CA GLY A 39 4.98 -29.73 -5.09
C GLY A 39 6.50 -29.65 -5.31
N GLN A 40 6.98 -28.70 -6.12
CA GLN A 40 8.41 -28.50 -6.33
C GLN A 40 9.09 -27.77 -5.16
N PRO A 41 10.44 -27.80 -5.06
CA PRO A 41 11.15 -27.05 -4.04
C PRO A 41 10.79 -25.56 -4.02
N ARG A 42 10.46 -25.05 -2.84
CA ARG A 42 9.97 -23.67 -2.68
C ARG A 42 11.07 -22.64 -2.86
N TRP A 43 10.73 -21.53 -3.50
CA TRP A 43 11.47 -20.28 -3.41
C TRP A 43 10.53 -19.21 -2.85
N SER A 44 10.98 -18.52 -1.81
CA SER A 44 10.16 -17.53 -1.12
C SER A 44 10.53 -16.13 -1.60
N PHE A 45 9.51 -15.38 -1.98
CA PHE A 45 9.59 -13.96 -2.29
C PHE A 45 8.44 -13.27 -1.58
N LEU A 46 8.75 -12.14 -0.96
CA LEU A 46 7.80 -11.29 -0.30
C LEU A 46 7.80 -9.97 -1.05
N ASP A 47 6.67 -9.66 -1.68
CA ASP A 47 6.53 -8.39 -2.37
C ASP A 47 6.31 -7.27 -1.35
N GLY A 48 7.15 -6.24 -1.41
CA GLY A 48 6.95 -5.03 -0.63
C GLY A 48 5.66 -4.35 -1.08
N PRO A 49 4.69 -4.11 -0.17
CA PRO A 49 3.38 -3.61 -0.55
C PRO A 49 3.49 -2.18 -1.06
N VAL A 50 2.76 -1.87 -2.14
CA VAL A 50 2.70 -0.49 -2.67
C VAL A 50 1.53 0.24 -2.03
N THR A 51 1.72 1.49 -1.62
CA THR A 51 0.63 2.29 -1.08
C THR A 51 -0.44 2.51 -2.14
N ALA A 52 -1.67 2.07 -1.85
CA ALA A 52 -2.81 2.12 -2.77
C ALA A 52 -3.51 3.48 -2.71
N ASN A 53 -2.80 4.58 -2.94
CA ASN A 53 -3.37 5.94 -2.85
C ASN A 53 -3.34 6.72 -4.16
N ASN A 54 -2.52 6.32 -5.14
CA ASN A 54 -2.31 6.99 -6.42
C ASN A 54 -1.96 5.97 -7.53
N PRO A 55 -2.02 6.34 -8.82
CA PRO A 55 -1.55 5.47 -9.91
C PRO A 55 -0.03 5.23 -9.83
N LEU A 56 0.42 4.10 -10.39
CA LEU A 56 1.84 3.78 -10.47
C LEU A 56 2.58 4.76 -11.40
N GLY A 57 3.63 5.41 -10.89
CA GLY A 57 4.65 6.10 -11.69
C GLY A 57 5.73 5.16 -12.26
N VAL A 58 6.58 5.68 -13.15
CA VAL A 58 7.65 4.94 -13.86
C VAL A 58 8.60 4.18 -12.93
N HIS A 59 8.92 4.77 -11.77
CA HIS A 59 9.79 4.14 -10.76
C HIS A 59 9.21 2.80 -10.23
N HIS A 60 7.88 2.67 -10.17
CA HIS A 60 7.26 1.39 -9.82
C HIS A 60 7.42 0.35 -10.92
N GLY A 61 7.36 0.77 -12.19
CA GLY A 61 7.60 -0.10 -13.33
C GLY A 61 8.97 -0.74 -13.22
N TRP A 62 10.00 0.06 -12.94
CA TRP A 62 11.37 -0.43 -12.75
C TRP A 62 11.47 -1.50 -11.65
N GLY A 63 10.91 -1.24 -10.46
CA GLY A 63 10.92 -2.20 -9.36
C GLY A 63 10.16 -3.49 -9.68
N ARG A 64 8.99 -3.39 -10.33
CA ARG A 64 8.18 -4.55 -10.72
C ARG A 64 8.86 -5.39 -11.79
N THR A 65 9.56 -4.77 -12.75
CA THR A 65 10.34 -5.50 -13.77
C THR A 65 11.40 -6.40 -13.13
N TYR A 66 12.17 -5.91 -12.16
CA TYR A 66 13.16 -6.75 -11.49
C TYR A 66 12.55 -7.93 -10.72
N LYS A 67 11.44 -7.68 -10.02
CA LYS A 67 10.72 -8.70 -9.28
C LYS A 67 10.18 -9.79 -10.21
N ASP A 68 9.57 -9.39 -11.33
CA ASP A 68 9.04 -10.33 -12.32
C ASP A 68 10.13 -11.17 -12.98
N VAL A 69 11.25 -10.56 -13.37
CA VAL A 69 12.41 -11.28 -13.95
C VAL A 69 12.92 -12.36 -12.99
N LEU A 70 13.06 -12.04 -11.70
CA LEU A 70 13.49 -13.02 -10.70
C LEU A 70 12.45 -14.13 -10.49
N ASN A 71 11.16 -13.78 -10.44
CA ASN A 71 10.08 -14.75 -10.31
C ASN A 71 10.06 -15.73 -11.49
N ARG A 72 10.19 -15.22 -12.72
CA ARG A 72 10.28 -16.02 -13.94
C ARG A 72 11.52 -16.90 -13.94
N TYR A 73 12.69 -16.34 -13.61
CA TYR A 73 13.94 -17.08 -13.52
C TYR A 73 13.82 -18.30 -12.58
N TRP A 74 13.35 -18.09 -11.35
CA TRP A 74 13.23 -19.18 -10.38
C TRP A 74 12.16 -20.20 -10.75
N SER A 75 11.06 -19.74 -11.35
CA SER A 75 10.03 -20.65 -11.87
C SER A 75 10.56 -21.49 -13.04
N MET A 76 11.34 -20.92 -13.95
CA MET A 76 12.01 -21.66 -15.03
C MET A 76 13.05 -22.65 -14.50
N ARG A 77 13.68 -22.35 -13.36
CA ARG A 77 14.58 -23.26 -12.61
C ARG A 77 13.83 -24.35 -11.81
N GLY A 78 12.52 -24.49 -12.02
CA GLY A 78 11.72 -25.56 -11.43
C GLY A 78 11.31 -25.30 -9.98
N ARG A 79 11.33 -24.05 -9.49
CA ARG A 79 10.89 -23.74 -8.12
C ARG A 79 9.39 -23.47 -8.04
N ALA A 80 8.81 -23.80 -6.88
CA ALA A 80 7.46 -23.40 -6.50
C ALA A 80 7.49 -22.03 -5.82
N LEU A 81 6.76 -21.06 -6.36
CA LEU A 81 6.74 -19.68 -5.85
C LEU A 81 5.39 -19.32 -5.25
N ARG A 82 5.41 -18.35 -4.32
CA ARG A 82 4.22 -17.67 -3.81
C ARG A 82 4.05 -16.37 -4.59
N TYR A 83 3.13 -16.36 -5.55
CA TYR A 83 2.85 -15.20 -6.39
C TYR A 83 1.80 -14.30 -5.73
N GLN A 84 2.16 -13.56 -4.69
CA GLN A 84 1.22 -12.64 -4.04
C GLN A 84 1.79 -11.22 -3.97
N ASN A 85 1.05 -10.27 -4.53
CA ASN A 85 1.29 -8.84 -4.39
C ASN A 85 0.73 -8.32 -3.05
N GLY A 86 1.23 -7.17 -2.60
CA GLY A 86 0.71 -6.45 -1.44
C GLY A 86 0.25 -5.03 -1.76
N PHE A 87 -0.83 -4.61 -1.11
CA PHE A 87 -1.22 -3.20 -1.03
C PHE A 87 -1.10 -2.69 0.39
N ASP A 88 -0.43 -1.56 0.54
CA ASP A 88 -0.42 -0.81 1.79
C ASP A 88 -1.54 0.22 1.77
N CYS A 89 -2.36 0.20 2.81
CA CYS A 89 -3.71 0.74 2.78
C CYS A 89 -4.04 1.61 3.99
N GLN A 90 -3.12 1.70 4.95
CA GLN A 90 -3.33 2.41 6.21
C GLN A 90 -2.36 3.59 6.33
N GLY A 91 -2.66 4.48 7.27
CA GLY A 91 -1.76 5.58 7.63
C GLY A 91 -1.91 6.84 6.80
N LEU A 92 -0.99 7.75 7.06
CA LEU A 92 -1.15 9.18 6.76
C LEU A 92 -1.26 9.49 5.26
N TRP A 93 -0.58 8.71 4.41
CA TRP A 93 -0.58 8.88 2.96
C TRP A 93 -1.94 8.66 2.31
N VAL A 94 -2.80 7.84 2.92
CA VAL A 94 -4.19 7.63 2.47
C VAL A 94 -5.09 8.69 3.10
N GLU A 95 -5.00 8.87 4.41
CA GLU A 95 -5.87 9.79 5.17
C GLU A 95 -5.78 11.22 4.64
N VAL A 96 -4.57 11.74 4.40
CA VAL A 96 -4.35 13.10 3.91
C VAL A 96 -4.96 13.33 2.53
N GLU A 97 -4.92 12.32 1.66
CA GLU A 97 -5.52 12.44 0.33
C GLU A 97 -7.05 12.42 0.38
N VAL A 98 -7.63 11.66 1.32
CA VAL A 98 -9.07 11.70 1.58
C VAL A 98 -9.48 13.03 2.21
N GLU A 99 -8.74 13.53 3.21
CA GLU A 99 -8.93 14.86 3.78
C GLU A 99 -8.97 15.95 2.69
N LYS A 100 -7.98 15.95 1.78
CA LYS A 100 -7.94 16.87 0.63
C LYS A 100 -9.17 16.73 -0.27
N SER A 101 -9.58 15.51 -0.59
CA SER A 101 -10.74 15.26 -1.46
C SER A 101 -12.06 15.72 -0.84
N LEU A 102 -12.16 15.71 0.49
CA LEU A 102 -13.32 16.18 1.26
C LEU A 102 -13.21 17.66 1.66
N GLY A 103 -12.08 18.32 1.37
CA GLY A 103 -11.83 19.71 1.73
C GLY A 103 -11.56 19.95 3.21
N PHE A 104 -11.20 18.91 3.97
CA PHE A 104 -10.93 19.01 5.41
C PHE A 104 -9.62 19.75 5.68
N ARG A 105 -9.61 20.54 6.75
CA ARG A 105 -8.49 21.39 7.15
C ARG A 105 -7.95 21.05 8.54
N SER A 106 -8.75 20.35 9.34
CA SER A 106 -8.41 19.98 10.70
C SER A 106 -8.93 18.58 11.03
N LYS A 107 -8.35 17.96 12.07
CA LYS A 107 -8.85 16.67 12.58
C LYS A 107 -10.26 16.77 13.16
N LYS A 108 -10.69 17.95 13.59
CA LYS A 108 -12.06 18.18 14.03
C LYS A 108 -13.08 17.97 12.90
N ASP A 109 -12.72 18.31 11.67
CA ASP A 109 -13.61 18.08 10.51
C ASP A 109 -13.89 16.57 10.32
N ILE A 110 -12.91 15.71 10.63
CA ILE A 110 -13.07 14.26 10.59
C ILE A 110 -14.00 13.78 11.71
N GLU A 111 -13.84 14.31 12.93
CA GLU A 111 -14.71 13.99 14.05
C GLU A 111 -16.17 14.40 13.78
N ASP A 112 -16.36 15.62 13.27
CA ASP A 112 -17.68 16.15 12.88
C ASP A 112 -18.28 15.36 11.70
N TYR A 113 -17.44 14.90 10.76
CA TYR A 113 -17.85 14.00 9.67
C TYR A 113 -18.15 12.58 10.16
N GLY A 114 -17.61 12.14 11.28
CA GLY A 114 -17.75 10.79 11.79
C GLY A 114 -16.62 9.86 11.33
N LEU A 115 -15.97 9.23 12.31
CA LEU A 115 -14.80 8.36 12.10
C LEU A 115 -15.12 7.16 11.21
N ASP A 116 -16.28 6.52 11.38
CA ASP A 116 -16.67 5.35 10.59
C ASP A 116 -16.82 5.70 9.10
N ARG A 117 -17.47 6.82 8.80
CA ARG A 117 -17.64 7.33 7.44
C ARG A 117 -16.30 7.69 6.82
N PHE A 118 -15.42 8.35 7.58
CA PHE A 118 -14.08 8.69 7.12
C PHE A 118 -13.23 7.45 6.81
N VAL A 119 -13.25 6.44 7.70
CA VAL A 119 -12.53 5.18 7.49
C VAL A 119 -13.04 4.44 6.25
N ARG A 120 -14.37 4.42 6.03
CA ARG A 120 -14.95 3.85 4.79
C ARG A 120 -14.49 4.59 3.54
N LYS A 121 -14.38 5.92 3.58
CA LYS A 121 -13.80 6.72 2.49
C LYS A 121 -12.33 6.42 2.23
N CYS A 122 -11.54 6.15 3.28
CA CYS A 122 -10.16 5.69 3.13
C CYS A 122 -10.08 4.32 2.46
N LYS A 123 -10.89 3.35 2.90
CA LYS A 123 -10.98 2.03 2.28
C LYS A 123 -11.47 2.11 0.83
N GLU A 124 -12.46 2.94 0.52
CA GLU A 124 -12.93 3.19 -0.85
C GLU A 124 -11.79 3.65 -1.75
N ARG A 125 -11.03 4.67 -1.31
CA ARG A 125 -9.88 5.17 -2.07
C ARG A 125 -8.87 4.06 -2.34
N VAL A 126 -8.53 3.29 -1.31
CA VAL A 126 -7.60 2.16 -1.41
C VAL A 126 -8.06 1.15 -2.45
N LEU A 127 -9.32 0.73 -2.41
CA LEU A 127 -9.86 -0.26 -3.35
C LEU A 127 -9.84 0.26 -4.80
N ARG A 128 -10.22 1.52 -5.02
CA ARG A 128 -10.18 2.15 -6.36
C ARG A 128 -8.76 2.19 -6.92
N TYR A 129 -7.77 2.61 -6.12
CA TYR A 129 -6.39 2.68 -6.60
C TYR A 129 -5.73 1.31 -6.66
N ALA A 130 -6.08 0.35 -5.81
CA ALA A 130 -5.63 -1.03 -5.95
C ALA A 130 -6.08 -1.62 -7.30
N ALA A 131 -7.31 -1.34 -7.75
CA ALA A 131 -7.78 -1.72 -9.08
C ALA A 131 -6.93 -1.11 -10.20
N VAL A 132 -6.69 0.20 -10.16
CA VAL A 132 -5.86 0.91 -11.16
C VAL A 132 -4.43 0.36 -11.17
N GLN A 133 -3.80 0.19 -10.01
CA GLN A 133 -2.45 -0.34 -9.91
C GLN A 133 -2.35 -1.79 -10.39
N THR A 134 -3.42 -2.58 -10.19
CA THR A 134 -3.52 -3.96 -10.68
C THR A 134 -3.54 -3.98 -12.21
N GLU A 135 -4.39 -3.17 -12.84
CA GLU A 135 -4.46 -3.04 -14.30
C GLU A 135 -3.12 -2.59 -14.91
N GLN A 136 -2.48 -1.58 -14.30
CA GLN A 136 -1.16 -1.12 -14.72
C GLN A 136 -0.11 -2.24 -14.64
N SER A 137 -0.22 -3.11 -13.63
CA SER A 137 0.71 -4.23 -13.43
C SER A 137 0.48 -5.39 -14.39
N MET A 138 -0.79 -5.70 -14.66
CA MET A 138 -1.17 -6.66 -15.70
C MET A 138 -0.70 -6.17 -17.06
N ARG A 139 -0.84 -4.87 -17.36
CA ARG A 139 -0.34 -4.26 -18.60
C ARG A 139 1.17 -4.32 -18.74
N LEU A 140 1.92 -4.26 -17.63
CA LEU A 140 3.37 -4.48 -17.60
C LEU A 140 3.78 -5.95 -17.81
N GLY A 141 2.84 -6.89 -17.83
CA GLY A 141 3.11 -8.32 -17.91
C GLY A 141 3.62 -8.93 -16.60
N TYR A 142 3.45 -8.24 -15.47
CA TYR A 142 3.91 -8.72 -14.16
C TYR A 142 2.98 -9.84 -13.66
N TRP A 143 3.53 -11.05 -13.47
CA TRP A 143 2.72 -12.21 -13.04
C TRP A 143 2.62 -12.31 -11.52
N MET A 144 1.42 -12.06 -11.01
CA MET A 144 1.01 -12.30 -9.63
C MET A 144 -0.42 -12.86 -9.59
N ASP A 145 -0.83 -13.38 -8.43
CA ASP A 145 -2.23 -13.65 -8.12
C ASP A 145 -2.95 -12.30 -7.93
N TRP A 146 -3.34 -11.68 -9.05
CA TRP A 146 -4.00 -10.38 -9.07
C TRP A 146 -5.47 -10.51 -8.67
N ASP A 147 -5.98 -9.47 -8.01
CA ASP A 147 -7.41 -9.28 -7.83
C ASP A 147 -8.08 -8.92 -9.16
N ASP A 148 -9.37 -9.22 -9.27
CA ASP A 148 -10.21 -8.66 -10.33
C ASP A 148 -10.40 -7.15 -10.08
N PRO A 149 -9.93 -6.26 -10.97
CA PRO A 149 -10.07 -4.81 -10.81
C PRO A 149 -11.52 -4.36 -10.70
N GLU A 150 -12.44 -5.02 -11.42
CA GLU A 150 -13.85 -4.63 -11.41
C GLU A 150 -14.51 -4.98 -10.08
N ARG A 151 -14.19 -6.17 -9.56
CA ARG A 151 -14.57 -6.57 -8.19
C ARG A 151 -14.13 -5.54 -7.16
N LEU A 152 -12.89 -5.05 -7.26
CA LEU A 152 -12.37 -4.04 -6.33
C LEU A 152 -13.14 -2.72 -6.44
N ARG A 153 -13.52 -2.29 -7.65
CA ARG A 153 -14.35 -1.09 -7.86
C ARG A 153 -15.74 -1.24 -7.28
N THR A 154 -16.41 -2.38 -7.55
CA THR A 154 -17.73 -2.67 -6.98
C THR A 154 -17.67 -2.66 -5.44
N LEU A 155 -16.67 -3.32 -4.85
CA LEU A 155 -16.47 -3.29 -3.41
C LEU A 155 -16.25 -1.86 -2.88
N ALA A 156 -15.52 -1.01 -3.60
CA ALA A 156 -15.28 0.37 -3.21
C ALA A 156 -16.59 1.19 -3.15
N GLU A 157 -17.43 1.04 -4.16
CA GLU A 157 -18.72 1.74 -4.27
C GLU A 157 -19.70 1.26 -3.19
N THR A 158 -19.92 -0.05 -3.12
CA THR A 158 -20.89 -0.63 -2.17
C THR A 158 -20.47 -0.46 -0.71
N LEU A 159 -19.16 -0.36 -0.41
CA LEU A 159 -18.68 -0.14 0.97
C LEU A 159 -19.14 1.21 1.54
N VAL A 160 -19.29 2.22 0.68
CA VAL A 160 -19.72 3.56 1.11
C VAL A 160 -21.23 3.66 1.17
N GLU A 161 -21.93 3.06 0.20
CA GLU A 161 -23.39 3.16 0.08
C GLU A 161 -24.11 2.22 1.07
N THR A 162 -23.72 0.94 1.07
CA THR A 162 -24.44 -0.13 1.77
C THR A 162 -23.47 -1.17 2.38
N PRO A 163 -22.64 -0.79 3.37
CA PRO A 163 -21.59 -1.67 3.93
C PRO A 163 -22.11 -2.97 4.55
N ALA A 164 -23.36 -2.97 5.04
CA ALA A 164 -24.01 -4.12 5.64
C ALA A 164 -24.74 -5.03 4.63
N GLN A 165 -24.76 -4.67 3.35
CA GLN A 165 -25.40 -5.48 2.32
C GLN A 165 -24.65 -6.81 2.16
N PRO A 166 -25.35 -7.95 2.16
CA PRO A 166 -24.73 -9.23 1.84
C PRO A 166 -24.36 -9.27 0.36
N LEU A 167 -23.14 -9.69 0.07
CA LEU A 167 -22.60 -9.89 -1.27
C LEU A 167 -21.94 -11.27 -1.34
N THR A 168 -22.02 -11.91 -2.50
CA THR A 168 -21.35 -13.19 -2.76
C THR A 168 -20.25 -12.98 -3.77
N ILE A 169 -19.03 -13.39 -3.42
CA ILE A 169 -17.84 -13.29 -4.27
C ILE A 169 -17.32 -14.70 -4.56
N ALA A 170 -16.92 -14.95 -5.80
CA ALA A 170 -16.23 -16.18 -6.16
C ALA A 170 -14.79 -16.18 -5.59
N GLY A 171 -14.48 -17.16 -4.74
CA GLY A 171 -13.16 -17.41 -4.20
C GLY A 171 -12.55 -18.71 -4.75
N PRO A 172 -11.23 -18.93 -4.57
CA PRO A 172 -10.54 -20.11 -5.09
C PRO A 172 -11.01 -21.45 -4.49
N GLN A 173 -11.58 -21.48 -3.27
CA GLN A 173 -12.16 -22.69 -2.66
C GLN A 173 -13.69 -22.73 -2.73
N GLY A 174 -14.34 -21.75 -3.38
CA GLY A 174 -15.78 -21.65 -3.51
C GLY A 174 -16.31 -20.22 -3.31
N PRO A 175 -17.63 -20.01 -3.50
CA PRO A 175 -18.24 -18.71 -3.25
C PRO A 175 -18.25 -18.38 -1.75
N VAL A 176 -17.91 -17.13 -1.43
CA VAL A 176 -17.93 -16.59 -0.06
C VAL A 176 -19.02 -15.52 0.01
N THR A 177 -19.97 -15.69 0.92
CA THR A 177 -21.06 -14.74 1.17
C THR A 177 -20.88 -14.10 2.54
N ASP A 178 -20.81 -12.76 2.59
CA ASP A 178 -20.80 -11.98 3.83
C ASP A 178 -21.22 -10.54 3.52
N THR A 179 -21.25 -9.67 4.54
CA THR A 179 -21.43 -8.23 4.31
C THR A 179 -20.23 -7.66 3.55
N VAL A 180 -20.45 -6.61 2.76
CA VAL A 180 -19.39 -5.93 2.00
C VAL A 180 -18.22 -5.52 2.89
N GLU A 181 -18.50 -4.98 4.08
CA GLU A 181 -17.46 -4.61 5.04
C GLU A 181 -16.61 -5.82 5.50
N GLN A 182 -17.24 -6.98 5.73
CA GLN A 182 -16.52 -8.20 6.11
C GLN A 182 -15.74 -8.80 4.94
N LEU A 183 -16.28 -8.77 3.72
CA LEU A 183 -15.57 -9.22 2.52
C LEU A 183 -14.32 -8.38 2.28
N VAL A 184 -14.44 -7.06 2.40
CA VAL A 184 -13.30 -6.12 2.32
C VAL A 184 -12.27 -6.42 3.40
N GLY A 185 -12.70 -6.75 4.63
CA GLY A 185 -11.81 -7.20 5.70
C GLY A 185 -11.14 -8.56 5.47
N ARG A 186 -11.59 -9.38 4.52
CA ARG A 186 -11.03 -10.70 4.20
C ARG A 186 -10.20 -10.73 2.92
N LEU A 187 -9.99 -9.57 2.27
CA LEU A 187 -9.19 -9.51 1.04
C LEU A 187 -7.77 -10.01 1.27
N GLY A 188 -7.29 -10.86 0.36
CA GLY A 188 -5.97 -11.49 0.42
C GLY A 188 -5.87 -12.72 1.32
N MET A 189 -6.94 -13.07 2.03
CA MET A 189 -7.03 -14.35 2.75
C MET A 189 -7.19 -15.51 1.77
N PRO A 190 -6.83 -16.75 2.16
CA PRO A 190 -6.91 -17.91 1.27
C PRO A 190 -8.27 -18.09 0.59
N GLU A 191 -9.37 -17.71 1.26
CA GLU A 191 -10.76 -17.85 0.80
C GLU A 191 -11.12 -16.91 -0.36
N LEU A 192 -10.47 -15.76 -0.47
CA LEU A 192 -10.73 -14.78 -1.54
C LEU A 192 -9.59 -14.71 -2.57
N GLY A 193 -8.39 -15.16 -2.20
CA GLY A 193 -7.19 -15.10 -3.03
C GLY A 193 -6.76 -13.66 -3.32
N GLY A 194 -5.90 -13.50 -4.33
CA GLY A 194 -5.48 -12.18 -4.79
C GLY A 194 -4.37 -11.57 -3.95
N SER A 195 -4.24 -10.24 -4.03
CA SER A 195 -3.24 -9.47 -3.28
C SER A 195 -3.57 -9.46 -1.79
N TYR A 196 -2.56 -9.38 -0.94
CA TYR A 196 -2.79 -9.07 0.47
C TYR A 196 -2.97 -7.57 0.69
N PHE A 197 -3.85 -7.22 1.63
CA PHE A 197 -4.14 -5.83 1.98
C PHE A 197 -3.79 -5.61 3.45
N THR A 198 -3.11 -4.51 3.78
CA THR A 198 -2.64 -4.29 5.17
C THR A 198 -3.77 -4.07 6.16
N PHE A 199 -4.95 -3.63 5.70
CA PHE A 199 -6.14 -3.47 6.55
C PHE A 199 -6.98 -4.75 6.71
N SER A 200 -6.58 -5.88 6.11
CA SER A 200 -7.30 -7.14 6.28
C SER A 200 -7.28 -7.61 7.74
N ASN A 201 -8.30 -8.36 8.13
CA ASN A 201 -8.46 -8.89 9.47
C ASN A 201 -7.26 -9.75 9.87
N GLU A 202 -6.83 -10.68 9.00
CA GLU A 202 -5.67 -11.53 9.25
C GLU A 202 -4.40 -10.71 9.50
N ASN A 203 -4.12 -9.71 8.66
CA ASN A 203 -2.94 -8.87 8.84
C ASN A 203 -3.00 -8.06 10.14
N ASN A 204 -4.16 -7.47 10.47
CA ASN A 204 -4.36 -6.77 11.74
C ASN A 204 -4.15 -7.70 12.95
N TYR A 205 -4.66 -8.94 12.91
CA TYR A 205 -4.45 -9.92 13.98
C TYR A 205 -2.98 -10.32 14.12
N MET A 206 -2.24 -10.42 13.02
CA MET A 206 -0.80 -10.70 13.05
C MET A 206 -0.02 -9.53 13.65
N ILE A 207 -0.37 -8.30 13.32
CA ILE A 207 0.20 -7.09 13.94
C ILE A 207 -0.08 -7.06 15.45
N TRP A 208 -1.32 -7.30 15.87
CA TRP A 208 -1.67 -7.35 17.29
C TRP A 208 -0.92 -8.45 18.04
N SER A 209 -0.76 -9.62 17.41
CA SER A 209 0.01 -10.73 17.97
C SER A 209 1.50 -10.37 18.13
N PHE A 210 2.07 -9.64 17.17
CA PHE A 210 3.43 -9.12 17.26
C PHE A 210 3.57 -8.09 18.39
N LEU A 211 2.68 -7.10 18.46
CA LEU A 211 2.69 -6.07 19.52
C LEU A 211 2.53 -6.70 20.92
N LYS A 212 1.66 -7.69 21.06
CA LYS A 212 1.50 -8.46 22.30
C LYS A 212 2.80 -9.15 22.72
N LYS A 213 3.54 -9.77 21.78
CA LYS A 213 4.84 -10.39 22.07
C LYS A 213 5.89 -9.36 22.49
N CYS A 214 5.93 -8.20 21.83
CA CYS A 214 6.84 -7.10 22.20
C CYS A 214 6.52 -6.57 23.61
N TRP A 215 5.23 -6.41 23.93
CA TRP A 215 4.79 -6.00 25.26
C TRP A 215 5.15 -7.04 26.33
N GLN A 216 4.90 -8.33 26.08
CA GLN A 216 5.28 -9.42 27.00
C GLN A 216 6.79 -9.50 27.27
N ARG A 217 7.62 -9.04 26.32
CA ARG A 217 9.08 -8.95 26.46
C ARG A 217 9.56 -7.64 27.09
N GLY A 218 8.66 -6.70 27.38
CA GLY A 218 9.00 -5.37 27.91
C GLY A 218 9.61 -4.41 26.87
N TRP A 219 9.50 -4.71 25.58
CA TRP A 219 10.02 -3.86 24.49
C TRP A 219 9.05 -2.75 24.07
N LEU A 220 7.77 -2.90 24.39
CA LEU A 220 6.74 -1.89 24.16
C LEU A 220 6.39 -1.21 25.48
N TYR A 221 6.61 0.09 25.58
CA TYR A 221 6.31 0.90 26.75
C TYR A 221 5.64 2.21 26.35
N ARG A 222 4.95 2.83 27.32
CA ARG A 222 4.41 4.18 27.20
C ARG A 222 5.34 5.12 27.95
N GLY A 223 5.84 6.16 27.27
CA GLY A 223 6.69 7.19 27.85
C GLY A 223 6.24 8.58 27.42
N ALA A 224 6.79 9.60 28.08
CA ALA A 224 6.72 10.98 27.65
C ALA A 224 8.12 11.38 27.18
N ASP A 225 8.23 11.83 25.93
CA ASP A 225 9.50 12.23 25.32
C ASP A 225 9.26 13.36 24.32
N VAL A 226 10.33 14.07 23.94
CA VAL A 226 10.29 15.09 22.89
C VAL A 226 10.35 14.38 21.54
N MET A 227 9.21 14.36 20.85
CA MET A 227 9.07 13.72 19.55
C MET A 227 8.87 14.75 18.44
N PRO A 228 9.41 14.52 17.24
CA PRO A 228 9.02 15.29 16.07
C PRO A 228 7.50 15.24 15.86
N TRP A 229 6.89 16.41 15.66
CA TRP A 229 5.44 16.55 15.62
C TRP A 229 4.98 17.27 14.36
N CYS A 230 4.04 16.67 13.62
CA CYS A 230 3.38 17.36 12.54
C CYS A 230 2.13 18.08 13.04
N TRP A 231 2.16 19.41 13.05
CA TRP A 231 1.04 20.25 13.51
C TRP A 231 -0.22 20.06 12.66
N ARG A 232 -0.07 19.86 11.34
CA ARG A 232 -1.19 19.67 10.41
C ARG A 232 -1.88 18.32 10.63
N CYS A 233 -1.08 17.26 10.77
CA CYS A 233 -1.57 15.90 10.92
C CYS A 233 -1.91 15.55 12.38
N ALA A 234 -1.50 16.41 13.32
CA ALA A 234 -1.69 16.25 14.76
C ALA A 234 -1.19 14.89 15.29
N THR A 235 -0.02 14.45 14.82
CA THR A 235 0.59 13.19 15.24
C THR A 235 2.11 13.30 15.32
N GLY A 236 2.70 12.45 16.18
CA GLY A 236 4.14 12.25 16.25
C GLY A 236 4.63 11.47 15.03
N ILE A 237 5.84 11.79 14.58
CA ILE A 237 6.47 11.22 13.39
C ILE A 237 7.79 10.55 13.79
N SER A 238 8.07 9.39 13.20
CA SER A 238 9.32 8.66 13.41
C SER A 238 10.50 9.32 12.70
N GLN A 239 11.72 9.05 13.17
CA GLN A 239 12.93 9.57 12.53
C GLN A 239 13.03 9.19 11.04
N HIS A 240 12.62 7.97 10.67
CA HIS A 240 12.71 7.48 9.29
C HIS A 240 11.77 8.23 8.34
N GLU A 241 10.63 8.70 8.82
CA GLU A 241 9.71 9.53 8.02
C GLU A 241 10.29 10.94 7.76
N ILE A 242 11.11 11.47 8.67
CA ILE A 242 11.75 12.79 8.52
C ILE A 242 12.95 12.71 7.59
N VAL A 243 13.80 11.71 7.78
CA VAL A 243 15.07 11.59 7.05
C VAL A 243 14.85 11.29 5.56
N THR A 244 13.76 10.57 5.23
CA THR A 244 13.51 10.15 3.85
C THR A 244 12.97 11.28 2.97
N ASP A 245 12.03 12.09 3.48
CA ASP A 245 11.30 13.08 2.64
C ASP A 245 11.18 14.49 3.28
N GLY A 246 11.76 14.73 4.46
CA GLY A 246 11.37 15.86 5.32
C GLY A 246 12.29 17.07 5.34
N TYR A 247 13.56 16.97 4.94
CA TYR A 247 14.50 18.10 5.05
C TYR A 247 14.35 19.09 3.89
N GLN A 248 14.16 20.35 4.24
CA GLN A 248 14.09 21.47 3.31
C GLN A 248 14.92 22.64 3.83
N ASP A 249 15.57 23.35 2.92
CA ASP A 249 16.28 24.58 3.27
C ASP A 249 15.27 25.70 3.54
N LEU A 250 15.28 26.21 4.77
CA LEU A 250 14.40 27.29 5.22
C LEU A 250 15.22 28.40 5.87
N THR A 251 14.78 29.64 5.69
CA THR A 251 15.39 30.80 6.35
C THR A 251 14.61 31.15 7.60
N HIS A 252 15.28 31.14 8.75
CA HIS A 252 14.71 31.50 10.04
C HIS A 252 15.36 32.77 10.60
N SER A 253 14.61 33.53 11.39
CA SER A 253 15.16 34.66 12.14
C SER A 253 16.09 34.16 13.25
N GLY A 254 17.39 34.44 13.14
CA GLY A 254 18.34 34.22 14.23
C GLY A 254 18.36 35.42 15.16
N VAL A 255 17.90 35.24 16.40
CA VAL A 255 17.85 36.33 17.40
C VAL A 255 18.84 36.08 18.52
N THR A 256 19.35 37.17 19.09
CA THR A 256 20.20 37.13 20.29
C THR A 256 19.50 37.85 21.42
N LEU A 257 19.33 37.16 22.55
CA LEU A 257 18.59 37.61 23.73
C LEU A 257 19.56 37.81 24.90
N ARG A 258 19.25 38.79 25.75
CA ARG A 258 19.99 39.05 26.99
C ARG A 258 19.13 38.66 28.18
N PHE A 259 19.64 37.79 29.04
CA PHE A 259 19.00 37.37 30.29
C PHE A 259 19.76 37.98 31.49
N PRO A 260 19.25 39.06 32.12
CA PRO A 260 19.91 39.70 33.25
C PRO A 260 20.13 38.75 34.44
N LEU A 261 21.31 38.80 35.06
CA LEU A 261 21.62 37.97 36.21
C LEU A 261 20.97 38.52 37.49
N ARG A 262 20.37 37.63 38.29
CA ARG A 262 19.84 38.01 39.61
C ARG A 262 21.00 38.41 40.54
N GLY A 263 20.91 39.59 41.14
CA GLY A 263 21.90 40.08 42.11
C GLY A 263 23.17 40.71 41.53
N ARG A 264 23.34 40.77 40.19
CA ARG A 264 24.49 41.42 39.54
C ARG A 264 24.01 42.48 38.56
N THR A 265 24.21 43.75 38.90
CA THR A 265 23.80 44.88 38.06
C THR A 265 24.68 45.00 36.82
N ARG A 266 24.04 45.25 35.66
CA ARG A 266 24.67 45.40 34.33
C ARG A 266 25.29 44.12 33.73
N GLU A 267 25.06 42.96 34.33
CA GLU A 267 25.50 41.67 33.80
C GLU A 267 24.33 40.84 33.27
N ALA A 268 24.51 40.16 32.14
CA ALA A 268 23.50 39.32 31.51
C ALA A 268 24.13 38.12 30.78
N LEU A 269 23.42 37.00 30.75
CA LEU A 269 23.73 35.89 29.85
C LEU A 269 23.27 36.26 28.44
N LEU A 270 24.13 36.00 27.46
CA LEU A 270 23.80 36.17 26.04
C LEU A 270 23.40 34.80 25.48
N VAL A 271 22.19 34.70 24.92
CA VAL A 271 21.63 33.46 24.37
C VAL A 271 21.25 33.69 22.93
N TRP A 272 21.49 32.71 22.06
CA TRP A 272 21.10 32.72 20.65
C TRP A 272 20.07 31.63 20.38
N THR A 273 19.06 31.94 19.57
CA THR A 273 18.03 30.98 19.13
C THR A 273 17.53 31.31 17.72
N THR A 274 17.13 30.28 16.98
CA THR A 274 16.41 30.38 15.70
C THR A 274 14.90 30.14 15.85
N THR A 275 14.46 29.72 17.03
CA THR A 275 13.06 29.51 17.42
C THR A 275 12.73 30.44 18.59
N PRO A 276 12.50 31.74 18.32
CA PRO A 276 12.14 32.72 19.35
C PRO A 276 10.75 32.48 19.97
#